data_AF-A0A660W469-F1
#
_entry.id   AF-A0A660W469-F1
#
_cell.length_a   1.000
_cell.length_b   1.000
_cell.length_c   1.000
_cell.angle_alpha   90.00
_cell.angle_beta   90.00
_cell.angle_gamma   90.00
#
_symmetry.space_group_name_H-M   'P 1'
#
loop_
_entity.id
_entity.type
_entity.pdbx_description
1 polymer ?
#
loop_
_entity_poly.entity_id
_entity_poly.type
_entity_poly.pdbx_seq_one_letter_code
_entity_poly.pdbx_strand_id
1 'polypeptide(L)'
;MERIKAGFLKRMRRPPDHKLAKTLARRFKGNGADNYFRFLSEPKLEPTNNETGRQIRPVVIDRRITQGTRGDAGMRWCERIWTTIATCKKQQRNVFDFIHESVIAHWSNGNHPALIA
;
A
#
# COMPACT_ATOMS: atom_id res chain seq x y z
N MET A 1 15.83 -21.12 2.26
CA MET A 1 14.98 -20.34 1.34
C MET A 1 15.78 -19.70 0.20
N GLU A 2 17.01 -19.21 0.42
CA GLU A 2 17.85 -18.61 -0.64
C GLU A 2 18.11 -19.50 -1.86
N ARG A 3 18.34 -20.81 -1.66
CA ARG A 3 18.51 -21.75 -2.79
C ARG A 3 17.25 -21.86 -3.67
N ILE A 4 16.07 -21.77 -3.06
CA ILE A 4 14.78 -21.78 -3.76
C ILE A 4 14.59 -20.47 -4.53
N LYS A 5 14.90 -19.32 -3.91
CA LYS A 5 14.89 -18.00 -4.56
C LYS A 5 15.80 -17.97 -5.78
N ALA A 6 17.04 -18.42 -5.65
CA ALA A 6 18.02 -18.46 -6.73
C ALA A 6 17.55 -19.37 -7.89
N GLY A 7 17.03 -20.56 -7.57
CA GLY A 7 16.47 -21.48 -8.58
C GLY A 7 15.27 -20.89 -9.32
N PHE A 8 14.34 -20.27 -8.59
CA PHE A 8 13.18 -19.60 -9.16
C PHE A 8 13.59 -18.46 -10.10
N LEU A 9 14.46 -17.56 -9.65
CA LEU A 9 14.91 -16.40 -10.46
C LEU A 9 15.68 -16.84 -11.71
N LYS A 10 16.46 -17.92 -11.64
CA LYS A 10 17.14 -18.49 -12.81
C LYS A 10 16.15 -18.91 -13.89
N ARG A 11 15.00 -19.49 -13.51
CA ARG A 11 13.95 -19.91 -14.46
C ARG A 11 13.15 -18.72 -14.98
N MET A 12 12.74 -17.80 -14.12
CA MET A 12 11.96 -16.62 -14.51
C MET A 12 12.71 -15.66 -15.45
N ARG A 13 14.04 -15.58 -15.32
CA ARG A 13 14.89 -14.74 -16.19
C ARG A 13 15.16 -15.36 -17.56
N ARG A 14 14.74 -16.61 -17.80
CA ARG A 14 14.82 -17.32 -19.07
C ARG A 14 13.41 -17.71 -19.54
N PRO A 15 12.56 -16.72 -19.90
CA PRO A 15 11.18 -16.98 -20.27
C PRO A 15 11.08 -17.71 -21.62
N PRO A 16 9.99 -18.44 -21.88
CA PRO A 16 9.64 -18.88 -23.23
C PRO A 16 9.46 -17.68 -24.18
N ASP A 17 9.45 -17.95 -25.48
CA ASP A 17 9.30 -16.91 -26.51
C ASP A 17 7.86 -16.38 -26.62
N HIS A 18 7.42 -15.70 -25.57
CA HIS A 18 6.09 -15.10 -25.47
C HIS A 18 6.17 -13.69 -24.89
N LYS A 19 5.44 -12.74 -25.47
CA LYS A 19 5.48 -11.31 -25.10
C LYS A 19 5.22 -11.06 -23.61
N LEU A 20 4.22 -11.73 -23.03
CA LEU A 20 3.89 -11.60 -21.61
C LEU A 20 4.99 -12.19 -20.72
N ALA A 21 5.58 -13.32 -21.11
CA ALA A 21 6.65 -13.95 -20.36
C ALA A 21 7.93 -13.09 -20.36
N LYS A 22 8.27 -12.50 -21.51
CA LYS A 22 9.36 -11.52 -21.63
C LYS A 22 9.13 -10.27 -20.79
N THR A 23 7.90 -9.76 -20.74
CA THR A 23 7.51 -8.62 -19.90
C THR A 23 7.67 -8.93 -18.42
N LEU A 24 7.19 -10.10 -17.99
CA LEU A 24 7.30 -10.55 -16.61
C LEU A 24 8.77 -10.79 -16.22
N ALA A 25 9.56 -11.44 -17.07
CA ALA A 25 10.99 -11.65 -16.86
C ALA A 25 11.75 -10.33 -16.67
N ARG A 26 11.36 -9.26 -17.38
CA ARG A 26 11.96 -7.92 -17.22
C ARG A 26 11.77 -7.37 -15.81
N ARG A 27 10.64 -7.63 -15.15
CA ARG A 27 10.37 -7.20 -13.77
C ARG A 27 11.25 -7.92 -12.75
N PHE A 28 11.72 -9.11 -13.08
CA PHE A 28 12.63 -9.90 -12.25
C PHE A 28 14.12 -9.67 -12.57
N LYS A 29 14.46 -8.72 -13.45
CA LYS A 29 15.85 -8.28 -13.67
C LYS A 29 16.24 -7.24 -12.61
N GLY A 30 17.48 -7.33 -12.12
CA GLY A 30 18.00 -6.42 -11.09
C GLY A 30 17.29 -6.56 -9.73
N ASN A 31 17.34 -5.48 -8.95
CA ASN A 31 16.89 -5.44 -7.55
C ASN A 31 15.36 -5.51 -7.40
N GLY A 32 14.59 -5.34 -8.48
CA GLY A 32 13.13 -5.49 -8.44
C GLY A 32 12.69 -6.89 -7.99
N ALA A 33 13.49 -7.92 -8.28
CA ALA A 33 13.26 -9.28 -7.83
C ALA A 33 13.30 -9.45 -6.31
N ASP A 34 14.08 -8.62 -5.60
CA ASP A 34 14.21 -8.69 -4.15
C ASP A 34 12.95 -8.17 -3.44
N ASN A 35 12.23 -7.23 -4.06
CA ASN A 35 10.97 -6.71 -3.52
C ASN A 35 9.80 -7.70 -3.67
N TYR A 36 9.69 -8.41 -4.80
CA TYR A 36 8.59 -9.36 -5.03
C TYR A 36 8.66 -10.58 -4.11
N PHE A 37 9.86 -10.99 -3.72
CA PHE A 37 10.10 -12.21 -2.92
C PHE A 37 10.75 -11.92 -1.58
N ARG A 38 10.51 -10.73 -1.03
CA ARG A 38 11.08 -10.31 0.26
C ARG A 38 10.72 -11.28 1.39
N PHE A 39 9.54 -11.90 1.33
CA PHE A 39 9.10 -12.95 2.24
C PHE A 39 9.99 -14.22 2.25
N LEU A 40 10.80 -14.46 1.20
CA LEU A 40 11.74 -15.59 1.18
C LEU A 40 12.95 -15.34 2.09
N SER A 41 13.31 -14.08 2.32
CA SER A 41 14.43 -13.65 3.17
C SER A 41 13.98 -13.06 4.50
N GLU A 42 12.73 -12.58 4.61
CA GLU A 42 12.14 -12.00 5.81
C GLU A 42 10.93 -12.84 6.28
N PRO A 43 11.12 -13.78 7.22
CA PRO A 43 10.07 -14.72 7.65
C PRO A 43 8.83 -14.08 8.26
N LYS A 44 8.93 -12.82 8.71
CA LYS A 44 7.80 -12.07 9.29
C LYS A 44 6.85 -11.49 8.22
N LEU A 45 7.25 -11.51 6.94
CA LEU A 45 6.41 -11.05 5.85
C LEU A 45 5.59 -12.21 5.32
N GLU A 46 4.28 -12.01 5.24
CA GLU A 46 3.39 -12.95 4.58
C GLU A 46 3.69 -13.02 3.07
N PRO A 47 3.60 -14.21 2.44
CA PRO A 47 3.81 -14.38 1.00
C PRO A 47 2.61 -13.89 0.17
N THR A 48 1.77 -13.02 0.74
CA THR A 48 0.52 -12.57 0.13
C THR A 48 0.39 -11.05 0.23
N ASN A 49 -0.29 -10.45 -0.74
CA ASN A 49 -0.66 -9.04 -0.70
C ASN A 49 -2.01 -8.81 -0.02
N ASN A 50 -2.54 -9.79 0.73
CA ASN A 50 -3.90 -9.75 1.28
C ASN A 50 -4.09 -8.59 2.25
N GLU A 51 -3.10 -8.31 3.10
CA GLU A 51 -3.15 -7.17 4.02
C GLU A 51 -3.23 -5.86 3.23
N THR A 52 -2.27 -5.60 2.34
CA THR A 52 -2.24 -4.40 1.49
C THR A 52 -3.52 -4.25 0.67
N GLY A 53 -3.98 -5.35 0.05
CA GLY A 53 -5.21 -5.39 -0.73
C GLY A 53 -6.43 -5.05 0.11
N ARG A 54 -6.55 -5.61 1.32
CA ARG A 54 -7.63 -5.30 2.26
C ARG A 54 -7.62 -3.83 2.69
N GLN A 55 -6.44 -3.25 2.91
CA GLN A 55 -6.30 -1.85 3.33
C GLN A 55 -6.64 -0.86 2.20
N ILE A 56 -6.27 -1.16 0.95
CA ILE A 56 -6.54 -0.25 -0.19
C ILE A 56 -7.95 -0.41 -0.77
N ARG A 57 -8.61 -1.56 -0.54
CA ARG A 57 -9.93 -1.87 -1.12
C ARG A 57 -11.00 -0.79 -0.88
N PRO A 58 -11.14 -0.20 0.33
CA PRO A 58 -12.11 0.85 0.57
C PRO A 58 -11.93 2.05 -0.38
N VAL A 59 -10.69 2.49 -0.60
CA VAL A 59 -10.35 3.61 -1.51
C VAL A 59 -10.70 3.27 -2.95
N VAL A 60 -10.41 2.04 -3.39
CA VAL A 60 -10.70 1.59 -4.75
C VAL A 60 -12.22 1.52 -5.00
N ILE A 61 -12.98 1.01 -4.02
CA ILE A 61 -14.45 0.95 -4.09
C ILE A 61 -15.04 2.36 -4.12
N ASP A 62 -14.59 3.23 -3.22
CA ASP A 62 -15.03 4.62 -3.15
C ASP A 62 -14.82 5.33 -4.49
N ARG A 63 -13.61 5.30 -5.03
CA ARG A 63 -13.29 5.91 -6.33
C ARG A 63 -14.12 5.31 -7.47
N ARG A 64 -14.44 4.01 -7.42
CA ARG A 64 -15.27 3.36 -8.44
C ARG A 64 -16.72 3.85 -8.38
N ILE A 65 -17.27 4.05 -7.18
CA ILE A 65 -18.65 4.48 -6.97
C ILE A 65 -18.81 5.97 -7.22
N THR A 66 -17.94 6.78 -6.64
CA THR A 66 -18.00 8.26 -6.71
C THR A 66 -17.44 8.82 -8.01
N GLN A 67 -16.80 7.98 -8.83
CA GLN A 67 -15.98 8.38 -9.98
C GLN A 67 -14.76 9.24 -9.62
N GLY A 68 -14.47 9.39 -8.33
CA GLY A 68 -13.34 10.15 -7.81
C GLY A 68 -13.47 11.67 -8.00
N THR A 69 -12.35 12.36 -7.84
CA THR A 69 -12.26 13.82 -7.87
C THR A 69 -11.46 14.30 -9.07
N ARG A 70 -11.85 15.44 -9.67
CA ARG A 70 -11.16 16.03 -10.84
C ARG A 70 -10.13 17.12 -10.50
N GLY A 71 -10.16 17.68 -9.29
CA GLY A 71 -9.28 18.76 -8.87
C GLY A 71 -8.31 18.35 -7.76
N ASP A 72 -7.20 19.07 -7.66
CA ASP A 72 -6.13 18.82 -6.67
C ASP A 72 -6.65 18.83 -5.23
N ALA A 73 -7.53 19.78 -4.90
CA ALA A 73 -8.14 19.86 -3.57
C ALA A 73 -8.91 18.58 -3.21
N GLY A 74 -9.68 18.04 -4.16
CA GLY A 74 -10.41 16.79 -3.98
C GLY A 74 -9.48 15.59 -3.86
N MET A 75 -8.43 15.53 -4.69
CA MET A 75 -7.44 14.46 -4.61
C MET A 75 -6.71 14.46 -3.26
N ARG A 76 -6.33 15.65 -2.76
CA ARG A 76 -5.72 15.83 -1.43
C ARG A 76 -6.66 15.46 -0.29
N TRP A 77 -7.95 15.78 -0.40
CA TRP A 77 -8.95 15.36 0.57
C TRP A 77 -9.05 13.83 0.63
N CYS A 78 -9.25 13.17 -0.52
CA CYS A 78 -9.33 11.71 -0.61
C CYS A 78 -8.06 11.03 -0.10
N GLU A 79 -6.88 11.53 -0.48
CA GLU A 79 -5.58 11.05 0.02
C GLU A 79 -5.53 11.08 1.55
N ARG A 80 -5.89 12.22 2.15
CA ARG A 80 -5.82 12.42 3.60
C ARG A 80 -6.85 11.58 4.35
N ILE A 81 -8.13 11.64 3.98
CA ILE A 81 -9.20 10.98 4.73
C ILE A 81 -9.05 9.46 4.72
N TRP A 82 -8.67 8.88 3.57
CA TRP A 82 -8.47 7.44 3.47
C TRP A 82 -7.23 6.97 4.24
N THR A 83 -6.16 7.78 4.25
CA THR A 83 -4.98 7.51 5.08
C THR A 83 -5.32 7.56 6.57
N THR A 84 -6.08 8.58 6.98
CA THR A 84 -6.54 8.75 8.37
C THR A 84 -7.40 7.56 8.82
N ILE A 85 -8.41 7.17 8.03
CA ILE A 85 -9.29 6.03 8.33
C ILE A 85 -8.48 4.75 8.46
N ALA A 86 -7.62 4.44 7.48
CA ALA A 86 -6.84 3.22 7.47
C ALA A 86 -5.88 3.15 8.67
N THR A 87 -5.23 4.25 9.00
CA THR A 87 -4.28 4.33 10.11
C THR A 87 -4.96 4.24 11.46
N CYS A 88 -6.04 5.00 11.68
CA CYS A 88 -6.84 4.92 12.92
C CYS A 88 -7.36 3.50 13.14
N LYS A 89 -7.90 2.86 12.10
CA LYS A 89 -8.37 1.47 12.17
C LYS A 89 -7.24 0.49 12.53
N LYS A 90 -6.04 0.67 11.96
CA LYS A 90 -4.87 -0.17 12.29
C LYS A 90 -4.42 0.01 13.74
N GLN A 91 -4.52 1.22 14.27
CA GLN A 91 -4.15 1.56 15.65
C GLN A 91 -5.28 1.32 16.68
N GLN A 92 -6.44 0.81 16.26
CA GLN A 92 -7.64 0.70 17.12
C GLN A 92 -8.06 2.05 17.73
N ARG A 93 -7.84 3.15 17.01
CA ARG A 93 -8.24 4.51 17.40
C ARG A 93 -9.55 4.89 16.71
N ASN A 94 -10.42 5.60 17.43
CA ASN A 94 -11.63 6.16 16.86
C ASN A 94 -11.28 7.25 15.84
N VAL A 95 -11.72 7.06 14.60
CA VAL A 95 -11.45 8.00 13.50
C VAL A 95 -12.18 9.34 13.68
N PHE A 96 -13.38 9.32 14.26
CA PHE A 96 -14.16 10.53 14.51
C PHE A 96 -13.47 11.41 15.54
N ASP A 97 -13.03 10.81 16.65
CA ASP A 97 -12.32 11.52 17.72
C ASP A 97 -11.02 12.14 17.19
N PHE A 98 -10.25 11.39 16.37
CA PHE A 98 -9.04 11.93 15.72
C PHE A 98 -9.34 13.15 14.84
N ILE A 99 -10.39 13.08 14.02
CA ILE A 99 -10.77 14.20 13.13
C ILE A 99 -11.23 15.40 13.98
N HIS A 100 -12.05 15.15 15.00
CA HIS A 100 -12.53 16.18 15.91
C HIS A 100 -11.37 16.90 16.61
N GLU A 101 -10.46 16.15 17.24
CA GLU A 101 -9.25 16.68 17.87
C GLU A 101 -8.38 17.48 16.88
N SER A 102 -8.24 16.99 15.64
CA SER A 102 -7.46 17.66 14.59
C SER A 102 -8.05 19.02 14.20
N VAL A 103 -9.39 19.10 14.09
CA VAL A 103 -10.11 20.33 13.75
C VAL A 103 -10.04 21.34 14.90
N ILE A 104 -10.26 20.89 16.14
CA ILE A 104 -10.14 21.75 17.33
C ILE A 104 -8.72 22.30 17.46
N ALA A 105 -7.69 21.46 17.31
CA ALA A 105 -6.29 21.90 17.34
C ALA A 105 -5.99 22.95 16.26
N HIS A 106 -6.53 22.78 15.05
CA HIS A 106 -6.34 23.74 13.96
C HIS A 106 -6.93 25.12 14.28
N TRP A 107 -8.13 25.20 14.84
CA TRP A 107 -8.78 26.48 15.16
C TRP A 107 -8.27 27.12 16.45
N SER A 108 -7.72 26.33 17.38
CA SER A 108 -7.15 26.83 18.63
C SER A 108 -5.67 27.18 18.54
N ASN A 109 -5.02 27.01 17.38
CA ASN A 109 -3.55 27.03 17.23
C ASN A 109 -2.84 26.11 18.26
N GLY A 110 -3.47 24.99 18.59
CA GLY A 110 -2.96 24.00 19.53
C GLY A 110 -2.06 22.94 18.87
N ASN A 111 -1.59 21.99 19.67
CA ASN A 111 -0.82 20.86 19.16
C ASN A 111 -1.75 19.86 18.45
N HIS A 112 -1.40 19.49 17.21
CA HIS A 112 -2.16 18.51 16.45
C HIS A 112 -1.95 17.08 16.96
N PRO A 113 -3.00 16.24 16.99
CA PRO A 113 -2.83 14.83 17.29
C PRO A 113 -1.95 14.15 16.23
N ALA A 114 -0.98 13.36 16.67
CA ALA A 114 -0.17 12.57 15.76
C ALA A 114 -1.02 11.45 15.14
N LEU A 115 -0.93 11.29 13.81
CA LEU A 115 -1.59 10.19 13.11
C LEU A 115 -0.79 8.88 13.22
N ILE A 116 0.54 8.97 13.30
CA ILE A 116 1.45 7.84 13.45
C ILE A 116 2.03 7.94 14.87
N ALA A 117 1.96 6.84 15.61
CA ALA A 117 2.57 6.71 16.94
C ALA A 117 4.10 6.57 16.84
#